data_AF-A0A4Q4UXV4-F1
#
_entry.id   AF-A0A4Q4UXV4-F1
#
_cell.length_a   1.000
_cell.length_b   1.000
_cell.length_c   1.000
_cell.angle_alpha   90.00
_cell.angle_beta   90.00
_cell.angle_gamma   90.00
#
_symmetry.space_group_name_H-M   'P 1'
#
loop_
_entity.id
_entity.type
_entity.pdbx_description
1 polymer ?
#
loop_
_entity_poly.entity_id
_entity_poly.type
_entity_poly.pdbx_seq_one_letter_code
_entity_poly.pdbx_strand_id
1 'polypeptide(L)'
;MPLSEDRALAVADLQAAADMGLREQPPIRFVYEALCWGTRCDTWEESWETVQAVNRPNFGLCLDTFNIAGRIYADPTSPTGRTADCDRAVEESIERLVSTVDVGKVFYVQVVDAGRLAEPLVEGNELYDADQPPRMSWSRNCRLFYGERERGAYLPILQISQAIFQGLGFEGWVSMELFNERMSDEDKSVPRELAHRGAIAWGKLVRAVGLRIDAEASTRIPASL
;
A
#
# COMPACT_ATOMS: atom_id res chain seq x y z
N MET A 1 -7.25 -16.26 13.33
CA MET A 1 -8.57 -16.57 12.74
C MET A 1 -8.81 -15.53 11.65
N PRO A 2 -9.17 -15.90 10.41
CA PRO A 2 -9.49 -14.92 9.40
C PRO A 2 -10.70 -14.08 9.83
N LEU A 3 -10.81 -12.85 9.31
CA LEU A 3 -11.98 -12.00 9.53
C LEU A 3 -13.26 -12.75 9.11
N SER A 4 -14.37 -12.59 9.83
CA SER A 4 -15.63 -13.28 9.53
C SER A 4 -16.17 -12.93 8.13
N GLU A 5 -16.92 -13.86 7.51
CA GLU A 5 -17.71 -13.58 6.29
C GLU A 5 -18.92 -12.72 6.60
N ASP A 6 -19.43 -12.84 7.82
CA ASP A 6 -20.48 -11.96 8.31
C ASP A 6 -19.86 -10.59 8.59
N ARG A 7 -20.20 -9.63 7.73
CA ARG A 7 -19.74 -8.24 7.83
C ARG A 7 -20.12 -7.59 9.17
N ALA A 8 -21.29 -7.90 9.73
CA ALA A 8 -21.70 -7.33 11.00
C ALA A 8 -20.83 -7.87 12.15
N LEU A 9 -20.54 -9.17 12.15
CA LEU A 9 -19.62 -9.78 13.11
C LEU A 9 -18.19 -9.23 12.95
N ALA A 10 -17.70 -9.13 11.72
CA ALA A 10 -16.38 -8.55 11.43
C ALA A 10 -16.25 -7.11 11.96
N VAL A 11 -17.26 -6.26 11.71
CA VAL A 11 -17.28 -4.89 12.22
C VAL A 11 -17.35 -4.87 13.75
N ALA A 12 -18.15 -5.72 14.37
CA ALA A 12 -18.27 -5.80 15.84
C ALA A 12 -16.93 -6.20 16.49
N ASP A 13 -16.21 -7.16 15.92
CA ASP A 13 -14.89 -7.58 16.39
C ASP A 13 -13.85 -6.45 16.25
N LEU A 14 -13.85 -5.74 15.11
CA LEU A 14 -12.98 -4.59 14.89
C LEU A 14 -13.30 -3.41 15.82
N GLN A 15 -14.58 -3.19 16.12
CA GLN A 15 -15.01 -2.21 17.13
C GLN A 15 -14.51 -2.58 18.52
N ALA A 16 -14.64 -3.86 18.92
CA ALA A 16 -14.12 -4.33 20.19
C ALA A 16 -12.60 -4.13 20.28
N ALA A 17 -11.85 -4.43 19.22
CA ALA A 17 -10.41 -4.19 19.14
C ALA A 17 -10.06 -2.70 19.28
N ALA A 18 -10.76 -1.83 18.55
CA ALA A 18 -10.58 -0.39 18.64
C ALA A 18 -10.90 0.15 20.05
N ASP A 19 -12.00 -0.31 20.66
CA ASP A 19 -12.42 0.08 22.00
C ASP A 19 -11.45 -0.40 23.09
N MET A 20 -10.76 -1.53 22.87
CA MET A 20 -9.66 -1.97 23.73
C MET A 20 -8.43 -1.06 23.56
N GLY A 21 -8.01 -0.77 22.33
CA GLY A 21 -6.86 0.11 22.08
C GLY A 21 -7.06 1.54 22.58
N LEU A 22 -8.30 2.03 22.67
CA LEU A 22 -8.61 3.33 23.28
C LEU A 22 -8.33 3.39 24.79
N ARG A 23 -8.30 2.25 25.48
CA ARG A 23 -8.04 2.19 26.93
C ARG A 23 -6.56 2.24 27.28
N GLU A 24 -5.70 2.00 26.30
CA GLU A 24 -4.25 2.03 26.46
C GLU A 24 -3.70 3.46 26.62
N GLN A 25 -2.51 3.57 27.21
CA GLN A 25 -1.82 4.84 27.42
C GLN A 25 -0.38 4.75 26.86
N PRO A 26 -0.10 5.34 25.67
CA PRO A 26 -1.01 6.11 24.83
C PRO A 26 -2.05 5.24 24.09
N PRO A 27 -3.20 5.82 23.65
CA PRO A 27 -4.18 5.09 22.86
C PRO A 27 -3.57 4.47 21.60
N ILE A 28 -3.86 3.20 21.35
CA ILE A 28 -3.40 2.50 20.15
C ILE A 28 -4.29 2.87 18.97
N ARG A 29 -3.68 3.24 17.84
CA ARG A 29 -4.36 3.41 16.56
C ARG A 29 -4.28 2.14 15.74
N PHE A 30 -5.39 1.78 15.11
CA PHE A 30 -5.51 0.70 14.16
C PHE A 30 -5.63 1.27 12.77
N VAL A 31 -4.96 0.60 11.83
CA VAL A 31 -4.92 1.00 10.43
C VAL A 31 -5.39 -0.21 9.62
N TYR A 32 -6.46 -0.03 8.84
CA TYR A 32 -7.05 -1.07 8.02
C TYR A 32 -6.58 -0.90 6.57
N GLU A 33 -6.04 -1.97 6.00
CA GLU A 33 -5.41 -1.98 4.68
C GLU A 33 -6.10 -3.01 3.78
N ALA A 34 -6.41 -2.62 2.55
CA ALA A 34 -6.86 -3.53 1.52
C ALA A 34 -5.67 -4.04 0.73
N LEU A 35 -5.38 -5.34 0.83
CA LEU A 35 -4.40 -5.99 -0.03
C LEU A 35 -5.05 -6.33 -1.37
N CYS A 36 -4.39 -6.12 -2.51
CA CYS A 36 -5.03 -6.39 -3.83
C CYS A 36 -5.29 -7.88 -4.14
N TRP A 37 -4.93 -8.76 -3.21
CA TRP A 37 -5.24 -10.19 -3.16
C TRP A 37 -5.99 -10.59 -1.89
N GLY A 38 -6.52 -9.62 -1.14
CA GLY A 38 -7.25 -9.85 0.10
C GLY A 38 -8.50 -10.69 -0.14
N THR A 39 -8.79 -11.63 0.75
CA THR A 39 -9.95 -12.52 0.60
C THR A 39 -11.29 -11.80 0.85
N ARG A 40 -11.28 -10.74 1.67
CA ARG A 40 -12.49 -10.06 2.16
C ARG A 40 -12.56 -8.57 1.87
N CYS A 41 -11.44 -7.98 1.50
CA CYS A 41 -11.30 -6.58 1.19
C CYS A 41 -10.08 -6.48 0.27
N ASP A 42 -10.30 -6.11 -0.99
CA ASP A 42 -9.21 -5.99 -1.97
C ASP A 42 -9.19 -4.67 -2.75
N THR A 43 -10.09 -3.75 -2.40
CA THR A 43 -10.09 -2.37 -2.87
C THR A 43 -10.02 -1.37 -1.71
N TRP A 44 -9.53 -0.16 -1.99
CA TRP A 44 -9.54 0.90 -0.98
C TRP A 44 -10.98 1.36 -0.66
N GLU A 45 -11.92 1.21 -1.60
CA GLU A 45 -13.33 1.52 -1.38
C GLU A 45 -13.91 0.63 -0.27
N GLU A 46 -13.67 -0.68 -0.34
CA GLU A 46 -14.15 -1.64 0.67
C GLU A 46 -13.50 -1.41 2.04
N SER A 47 -12.20 -1.04 2.06
CA SER A 47 -11.53 -0.70 3.31
C SER A 47 -12.11 0.58 3.91
N TRP A 48 -12.46 1.56 3.07
CA TRP A 48 -13.11 2.79 3.52
C TRP A 48 -14.48 2.52 4.11
N GLU A 49 -15.32 1.74 3.44
CA GLU A 49 -16.62 1.36 3.99
C GLU A 49 -16.49 0.62 5.34
N THR A 50 -15.45 -0.20 5.48
CA THR A 50 -15.16 -0.91 6.75
C THR A 50 -14.78 0.08 7.85
N VAL A 51 -13.89 1.04 7.56
CA VAL A 51 -13.51 2.09 8.52
C VAL A 51 -14.71 2.94 8.93
N GLN A 52 -15.59 3.27 7.98
CA GLN A 52 -16.85 3.97 8.25
C GLN A 52 -17.78 3.14 9.15
N ALA A 53 -17.91 1.84 8.91
CA ALA A 53 -18.77 0.97 9.72
C ALA A 53 -18.20 0.75 11.14
N VAL A 54 -16.88 0.63 11.28
CA VAL A 54 -16.23 0.54 12.60
C VAL A 54 -16.44 1.82 13.38
N ASN A 55 -16.31 2.99 12.75
CA ASN A 55 -16.62 4.30 13.33
C ASN A 55 -16.00 4.51 14.73
N ARG A 56 -14.67 4.35 14.84
CA ARG A 56 -13.92 4.66 16.07
C ARG A 56 -12.82 5.67 15.79
N PRO A 57 -12.53 6.61 16.72
CA PRO A 57 -11.57 7.68 16.47
C PRO A 57 -10.13 7.18 16.31
N ASN A 58 -9.80 6.00 16.84
CA ASN A 58 -8.49 5.35 16.71
C ASN A 58 -8.47 4.26 15.63
N PHE A 59 -9.45 4.19 14.74
CA PHE A 59 -9.49 3.24 13.62
C PHE A 59 -9.55 4.02 12.30
N GLY A 60 -8.58 3.78 11.42
CA GLY A 60 -8.39 4.53 10.18
C GLY A 60 -7.84 3.66 9.04
N LEU A 61 -7.54 4.30 7.91
CA LEU A 61 -7.08 3.71 6.67
C LEU A 61 -5.56 3.69 6.53
N CYS A 62 -5.07 2.63 5.91
CA CYS A 62 -3.79 2.61 5.20
C CYS A 62 -4.11 2.72 3.71
N LEU A 63 -3.51 3.70 3.03
CA LEU A 63 -3.53 3.75 1.57
C LEU A 63 -2.17 3.31 1.03
N ASP A 64 -2.13 2.13 0.41
CA ASP A 64 -0.93 1.58 -0.25
C ASP A 64 -1.05 1.73 -1.77
N THR A 65 -0.12 2.48 -2.38
CA THR A 65 -0.10 2.71 -3.82
C THR A 65 0.07 1.43 -4.63
N PHE A 66 0.85 0.46 -4.15
CA PHE A 66 1.00 -0.84 -4.81
C PHE A 66 -0.29 -1.62 -4.74
N ASN A 67 -0.98 -1.66 -3.60
CA ASN A 67 -2.23 -2.41 -3.51
C ASN A 67 -3.34 -1.76 -4.36
N ILE A 68 -3.47 -0.43 -4.35
CA ILE A 68 -4.43 0.27 -5.22
C ILE A 68 -4.15 -0.07 -6.69
N ALA A 69 -2.92 0.13 -7.17
CA ALA A 69 -2.54 -0.16 -8.55
C ALA A 69 -2.58 -1.66 -8.88
N GLY A 70 -2.17 -2.51 -7.94
CA GLY A 70 -2.14 -3.95 -8.06
C GLY A 70 -3.52 -4.53 -8.33
N ARG A 71 -4.56 -3.87 -7.81
CA ARG A 71 -5.94 -4.26 -8.04
C ARG A 71 -6.49 -3.81 -9.39
N ILE A 72 -6.34 -2.52 -9.71
CA ILE A 72 -7.07 -1.90 -10.82
C ILE A 72 -6.24 -1.74 -12.10
N TYR A 73 -4.90 -1.76 -11.99
CA TYR A 73 -3.99 -1.48 -13.09
C TYR A 73 -3.19 -2.71 -13.52
N ALA A 74 -2.62 -3.44 -12.55
CA ALA A 74 -1.75 -4.56 -12.82
C ALA A 74 -2.52 -5.88 -12.92
N ASP A 75 -2.03 -6.73 -13.82
CA ASP A 75 -2.39 -8.14 -13.87
C ASP A 75 -1.12 -8.96 -14.15
N PRO A 76 -0.53 -9.61 -13.13
CA PRO A 76 0.68 -10.40 -13.33
C PRO A 76 0.44 -11.64 -14.19
N THR A 77 -0.81 -12.05 -14.42
CA THR A 77 -1.17 -13.20 -15.28
C THR A 77 -1.38 -12.81 -16.75
N SER A 78 -1.43 -11.51 -17.04
CA SER A 78 -1.60 -10.98 -18.39
C SER A 78 -0.26 -10.83 -19.09
N PRO A 79 -0.13 -11.19 -20.39
CA PRO A 79 1.07 -10.89 -21.19
C PRO A 79 1.40 -9.40 -21.25
N THR A 80 0.41 -8.52 -21.12
CA THR A 80 0.65 -7.07 -21.08
C THR A 80 1.10 -6.60 -19.69
N GLY A 81 0.94 -7.41 -18.64
CA GLY A 81 1.12 -7.04 -17.24
C GLY A 81 0.02 -6.12 -16.71
N ARG A 82 -1.04 -5.87 -17.49
CA ARG A 82 -2.08 -4.89 -17.18
C ARG A 82 -3.47 -5.49 -17.32
N THR A 83 -4.39 -4.96 -16.53
CA THR A 83 -5.84 -5.14 -16.71
C THR A 83 -6.33 -4.42 -17.98
N ALA A 84 -7.52 -4.78 -18.44
CA ALA A 84 -8.20 -4.03 -19.51
C ALA A 84 -8.62 -2.63 -19.01
N ASP A 85 -8.51 -1.61 -19.86
CA ASP A 85 -8.85 -0.21 -19.55
C ASP A 85 -8.20 0.35 -18.28
N CYS A 86 -7.01 -0.15 -17.91
CA CYS A 86 -6.32 0.17 -16.65
C CYS A 86 -6.15 1.67 -16.40
N ASP A 87 -5.87 2.46 -17.44
CA ASP A 87 -5.64 3.90 -17.30
C ASP A 87 -6.94 4.63 -16.88
N ARG A 88 -8.07 4.30 -17.50
CA ARG A 88 -9.39 4.82 -17.14
C ARG A 88 -9.81 4.36 -15.74
N ALA A 89 -9.54 3.10 -15.39
CA ALA A 89 -9.83 2.58 -14.06
C ALA A 89 -9.10 3.34 -12.95
N VAL A 90 -7.84 3.76 -13.20
CA VAL A 90 -7.06 4.58 -12.28
C VAL A 90 -7.64 5.99 -12.15
N GLU A 91 -7.99 6.63 -13.26
CA GLU A 91 -8.61 7.97 -13.26
C GLU A 91 -9.91 7.96 -12.43
N GLU A 92 -10.83 7.05 -12.75
CA GLU A 92 -12.12 6.94 -12.04
C GLU A 92 -11.94 6.60 -10.55
N SER A 93 -10.94 5.77 -10.21
CA SER A 93 -10.62 5.40 -8.82
C SER A 93 -10.05 6.58 -8.02
N ILE A 94 -9.16 7.37 -8.62
CA ILE A 94 -8.60 8.58 -8.01
C ILE A 94 -9.69 9.63 -7.76
N GLU A 95 -10.59 9.84 -8.72
CA GLU A 95 -11.71 10.77 -8.57
C GLU A 95 -12.62 10.37 -7.39
N ARG A 96 -12.94 9.08 -7.27
CA ARG A 96 -13.70 8.55 -6.13
C ARG A 96 -12.93 8.70 -4.82
N LEU A 97 -11.63 8.40 -4.80
CA LEU A 97 -10.79 8.52 -3.60
C LEU A 97 -10.88 9.94 -3.06
N VAL A 98 -10.58 10.93 -3.89
CA VAL A 98 -10.53 12.35 -3.51
C VAL A 98 -11.89 12.89 -3.08
N SER A 99 -12.98 12.41 -3.69
CA SER A 99 -14.34 12.92 -3.41
C SER A 99 -15.03 12.25 -2.21
N THR A 100 -14.57 11.08 -1.76
CA THR A 100 -15.30 10.27 -0.76
C THR A 100 -14.55 10.01 0.53
N VAL A 101 -13.21 9.99 0.51
CA VAL A 101 -12.41 9.66 1.70
C VAL A 101 -12.21 10.89 2.56
N ASP A 102 -12.54 10.78 3.84
CA ASP A 102 -12.13 11.76 4.84
C ASP A 102 -10.65 11.57 5.18
N VAL A 103 -9.81 12.54 4.81
CA VAL A 103 -8.37 12.51 5.10
C VAL A 103 -8.07 12.40 6.60
N GLY A 104 -8.97 12.87 7.48
CA GLY A 104 -8.86 12.70 8.93
C GLY A 104 -8.92 11.26 9.41
N LYS A 105 -9.34 10.33 8.53
CA LYS A 105 -9.31 8.88 8.75
C LYS A 105 -8.16 8.17 8.07
N VAL A 106 -7.33 8.86 7.28
CA VAL A 106 -6.12 8.28 6.71
C VAL A 106 -5.01 8.44 7.74
N PHE A 107 -4.51 7.33 8.28
CA PHE A 107 -3.48 7.36 9.35
C PHE A 107 -2.09 7.02 8.82
N TYR A 108 -2.03 6.33 7.68
CA TYR A 108 -0.79 5.81 7.14
C TYR A 108 -0.86 5.73 5.63
N VAL A 109 0.24 6.04 4.95
CA VAL A 109 0.38 5.86 3.51
C VAL A 109 1.63 5.03 3.23
N GLN A 110 1.50 4.05 2.36
CA GLN A 110 2.61 3.26 1.85
C GLN A 110 2.81 3.60 0.39
N VAL A 111 4.03 3.97 0.00
CA VAL A 111 4.36 4.26 -1.40
C VAL A 111 5.39 3.27 -1.91
N VAL A 112 4.93 2.37 -2.74
CA VAL A 112 5.74 1.37 -3.43
C VAL A 112 5.21 1.10 -4.83
N ASP A 113 6.12 0.69 -5.69
CA ASP A 113 5.90 0.32 -7.09
C ASP A 113 6.11 -1.20 -7.23
N ALA A 114 6.08 -1.73 -8.45
CA ALA A 114 6.48 -3.10 -8.71
C ALA A 114 6.95 -3.31 -10.15
N GLY A 115 7.79 -4.33 -10.32
CA GLY A 115 8.33 -4.74 -11.60
C GLY A 115 7.28 -5.44 -12.45
N ARG A 116 7.21 -5.10 -13.74
CA ARG A 116 6.47 -5.89 -14.73
C ARG A 116 7.21 -7.20 -14.99
N LEU A 117 6.51 -8.33 -14.86
CA LEU A 117 7.07 -9.64 -15.18
C LEU A 117 7.33 -9.77 -16.69
N ALA A 118 8.41 -10.46 -17.05
CA ALA A 118 8.72 -10.75 -18.45
C ALA A 118 7.72 -11.72 -19.06
N GLU A 119 7.33 -12.73 -18.28
CA GLU A 119 6.36 -13.75 -18.65
C GLU A 119 5.16 -13.74 -17.69
N PRO A 120 3.95 -14.10 -18.16
CA PRO A 120 2.78 -14.27 -17.29
C PRO A 120 3.04 -15.17 -16.09
N LEU A 121 2.49 -14.78 -14.94
CA LEU A 121 2.52 -15.51 -13.69
C LEU A 121 1.42 -16.58 -13.65
N VAL A 122 1.61 -17.62 -14.44
CA VAL A 122 0.74 -18.80 -14.55
C VAL A 122 1.54 -20.07 -14.30
N GLU A 123 0.88 -21.22 -14.32
CA GLU A 123 1.54 -22.53 -14.12
C GLU A 123 2.77 -22.67 -15.03
N GLY A 124 3.92 -22.98 -14.43
CA GLY A 124 5.22 -23.05 -15.10
C GLY A 124 6.13 -21.83 -14.90
N ASN A 125 5.62 -20.71 -14.40
CA ASN A 125 6.45 -19.57 -13.96
C ASN A 125 7.15 -19.89 -12.63
N GLU A 126 8.38 -19.43 -12.43
CA GLU A 126 9.17 -19.69 -11.21
C GLU A 126 8.51 -19.14 -9.93
N LEU A 127 7.74 -18.06 -10.06
CA LEU A 127 7.02 -17.43 -8.95
C LEU A 127 5.58 -17.96 -8.79
N TYR A 128 5.16 -18.92 -9.64
CA TYR A 128 3.84 -19.51 -9.55
C TYR A 128 3.71 -20.40 -8.31
N ASP A 129 2.61 -20.24 -7.62
CA ASP A 129 2.24 -21.06 -6.47
C ASP A 129 0.73 -21.31 -6.56
N ALA A 130 0.34 -22.58 -6.61
CA ALA A 130 -1.06 -22.99 -6.78
C ALA A 130 -1.92 -22.71 -5.55
N ASP A 131 -1.31 -22.52 -4.38
CA ASP A 131 -2.00 -22.32 -3.10
C ASP A 131 -2.24 -20.83 -2.78
N GLN A 132 -1.80 -19.90 -3.65
CA GLN A 132 -2.01 -18.47 -3.45
C GLN A 132 -2.36 -17.70 -4.73
N PRO A 133 -3.06 -16.56 -4.63
CA PRO A 133 -3.36 -15.72 -5.78
C PRO A 133 -2.08 -15.21 -6.45
N PRO A 134 -2.02 -15.12 -7.80
CA PRO A 134 -0.86 -14.59 -8.52
C PRO A 134 -0.39 -13.21 -8.04
N ARG A 135 -1.32 -12.31 -7.69
CA ARG A 135 -0.99 -11.00 -7.10
C ARG A 135 -0.22 -11.11 -5.78
N MET A 136 -0.46 -12.14 -4.97
CA MET A 136 0.28 -12.38 -3.74
C MET A 136 1.73 -12.80 -4.03
N SER A 137 1.93 -13.75 -4.95
CA SER A 137 3.27 -14.15 -5.43
C SER A 137 4.03 -12.96 -5.99
N TRP A 138 3.39 -12.17 -6.86
CA TRP A 138 3.99 -10.97 -7.45
C TRP A 138 4.32 -9.91 -6.39
N SER A 139 3.41 -9.65 -5.45
CA SER A 139 3.67 -8.70 -4.36
C SER A 139 4.85 -9.11 -3.50
N ARG A 140 5.02 -10.40 -3.20
CA ARG A 140 6.08 -10.87 -2.27
C ARG A 140 7.48 -10.81 -2.87
N ASN A 141 7.58 -10.82 -4.20
CA ASN A 141 8.86 -11.00 -4.89
C ASN A 141 9.26 -9.80 -5.76
N CYS A 142 8.30 -9.00 -6.23
CA CYS A 142 8.52 -8.07 -7.33
C CYS A 142 8.21 -6.61 -6.99
N ARG A 143 7.95 -6.24 -5.73
CA ARG A 143 7.83 -4.81 -5.40
C ARG A 143 9.15 -4.10 -5.64
N LEU A 144 9.04 -2.84 -6.03
CA LEU A 144 10.14 -1.92 -6.31
C LEU A 144 9.84 -0.58 -5.64
N PHE A 145 10.84 0.30 -5.58
CA PHE A 145 10.59 1.66 -5.14
C PHE A 145 10.13 2.56 -6.30
N TYR A 146 9.47 3.67 -5.97
CA TYR A 146 9.02 4.64 -6.95
C TYR A 146 10.16 5.11 -7.87
N GLY A 147 9.91 5.02 -9.18
CA GLY A 147 10.82 5.54 -10.20
C GLY A 147 12.08 4.70 -10.43
N GLU A 148 12.07 3.41 -10.05
CA GLU A 148 13.06 2.40 -10.46
C GLU A 148 12.71 1.80 -11.84
N ARG A 149 12.52 2.66 -12.85
CA ARG A 149 12.11 2.24 -14.20
C ARG A 149 13.14 1.33 -14.87
N GLU A 150 14.41 1.54 -14.56
CA GLU A 150 15.53 0.69 -14.98
C GLU A 150 15.45 -0.73 -14.43
N ARG A 151 14.66 -0.95 -13.37
CA ARG A 151 14.36 -2.26 -12.78
C ARG A 151 12.98 -2.78 -13.18
N GLY A 152 12.29 -2.10 -14.08
CA GLY A 152 10.98 -2.52 -14.58
C GLY A 152 9.77 -1.96 -13.82
N ALA A 153 9.95 -0.99 -12.92
CA ALA A 153 8.85 -0.29 -12.25
C ALA A 153 7.92 0.36 -13.29
N TYR A 154 6.61 0.12 -13.18
CA TYR A 154 5.64 0.49 -14.22
C TYR A 154 4.26 0.92 -13.71
N LEU A 155 4.01 0.91 -12.40
CA LEU A 155 2.70 1.25 -11.86
C LEU A 155 2.45 2.78 -11.90
N PRO A 156 1.18 3.22 -11.91
CA PRO A 156 0.79 4.64 -11.94
C PRO A 156 0.94 5.32 -10.57
N ILE A 157 2.08 5.09 -9.91
CA ILE A 157 2.32 5.53 -8.52
C ILE A 157 2.30 7.05 -8.40
N LEU A 158 2.76 7.78 -9.43
CA LEU A 158 2.75 9.25 -9.40
C LEU A 158 1.31 9.78 -9.33
N GLN A 159 0.40 9.29 -10.18
CA GLN A 159 -0.99 9.73 -10.19
C GLN A 159 -1.69 9.40 -8.87
N ILE A 160 -1.50 8.18 -8.36
CA ILE A 160 -2.09 7.77 -7.07
C ILE A 160 -1.52 8.62 -5.93
N SER A 161 -0.21 8.88 -5.93
CA SER A 161 0.43 9.73 -4.92
C SER A 161 -0.07 11.17 -4.98
N GLN A 162 -0.27 11.74 -6.17
CA GLN A 162 -0.86 13.07 -6.33
C GLN A 162 -2.28 13.13 -5.77
N ALA A 163 -3.10 12.10 -6.01
CA ALA A 163 -4.42 11.99 -5.44
C ALA A 163 -4.40 11.98 -3.90
N ILE A 164 -3.49 11.22 -3.30
CA ILE A 164 -3.36 11.10 -1.84
C ILE A 164 -2.82 12.40 -1.22
N PHE A 165 -1.69 12.91 -1.71
CA PHE A 165 -1.01 14.02 -1.04
C PHE A 165 -1.55 15.40 -1.44
N GLN A 166 -1.97 15.60 -2.69
CA GLN A 166 -2.49 16.90 -3.16
C GLN A 166 -4.01 16.91 -3.22
N GLY A 167 -4.63 15.81 -3.66
CA GLY A 167 -6.09 15.69 -3.76
C GLY A 167 -6.75 15.62 -2.38
N LEU A 168 -6.42 14.59 -1.58
CA LEU A 168 -6.91 14.46 -0.21
C LEU A 168 -6.23 15.43 0.76
N GLY A 169 -5.01 15.88 0.46
CA GLY A 169 -4.22 16.72 1.36
C GLY A 169 -3.64 15.94 2.54
N PHE A 170 -3.30 14.66 2.36
CA PHE A 170 -2.74 13.85 3.44
C PHE A 170 -1.39 14.41 3.94
N GLU A 171 -1.33 14.65 5.25
CA GLU A 171 -0.11 14.97 5.98
C GLU A 171 0.08 13.94 7.10
N GLY A 172 1.19 13.19 7.08
CA GLY A 172 1.42 12.15 8.05
C GLY A 172 2.59 11.24 7.70
N TRP A 173 2.61 10.06 8.31
CA TRP A 173 3.67 9.08 8.10
C TRP A 173 3.52 8.40 6.74
N VAL A 174 4.63 8.38 6.01
CA VAL A 174 4.78 7.63 4.78
C VAL A 174 5.84 6.55 4.97
N SER A 175 5.56 5.33 4.54
CA SER A 175 6.55 4.26 4.51
C SER A 175 6.72 3.67 3.11
N MET A 176 7.84 2.97 2.92
CA MET A 176 8.23 2.33 1.67
C MET A 176 8.27 0.81 1.93
N GLU A 177 7.09 0.17 1.91
CA GLU A 177 6.96 -1.26 2.23
C GLU A 177 7.40 -2.15 1.07
N LEU A 178 8.69 -2.48 1.04
CA LEU A 178 9.27 -3.34 0.03
C LEU A 178 9.06 -4.82 0.38
N PHE A 179 8.62 -5.59 -0.61
CA PHE A 179 8.70 -7.04 -0.65
C PHE A 179 9.32 -7.46 -1.99
N ASN A 180 10.59 -7.81 -1.95
CA ASN A 180 11.38 -8.10 -3.14
C ASN A 180 12.27 -9.31 -2.88
N GLU A 181 12.49 -10.15 -3.89
CA GLU A 181 13.38 -11.32 -3.80
C GLU A 181 14.78 -10.96 -3.24
N ARG A 182 15.26 -9.73 -3.50
CA ARG A 182 16.54 -9.23 -3.00
C ARG A 182 16.62 -9.25 -1.48
N MET A 183 15.50 -9.21 -0.78
CA MET A 183 15.43 -9.23 0.68
C MET A 183 15.75 -10.60 1.28
N SER A 184 15.69 -11.67 0.48
CA SER A 184 16.07 -13.02 0.90
C SER A 184 17.56 -13.32 0.75
N ASP A 185 18.33 -12.41 0.15
CA ASP A 185 19.79 -12.55 0.04
C ASP A 185 20.46 -12.29 1.39
N GLU A 186 21.37 -13.20 1.78
CA GLU A 186 22.10 -13.16 3.05
C GLU A 186 23.25 -12.13 3.07
N ASP A 187 23.55 -11.48 1.94
CA ASP A 187 24.56 -10.43 1.87
C ASP A 187 24.22 -9.28 2.84
N LYS A 188 25.15 -9.03 3.77
CA LYS A 188 25.03 -8.02 4.82
C LYS A 188 24.88 -6.58 4.30
N SER A 189 25.15 -6.34 3.02
CA SER A 189 24.96 -5.04 2.37
C SER A 189 23.50 -4.77 1.99
N VAL A 190 22.66 -5.80 1.87
CA VAL A 190 21.27 -5.71 1.40
C VAL A 190 20.43 -4.70 2.19
N PRO A 191 20.40 -4.69 3.54
CA PRO A 191 19.61 -3.70 4.27
C PRO A 191 20.01 -2.25 3.97
N ARG A 192 21.32 -1.99 3.84
CA ARG A 192 21.84 -0.66 3.51
C ARG A 192 21.51 -0.27 2.06
N GLU A 193 21.65 -1.21 1.13
CA GLU A 193 21.30 -1.02 -0.28
C GLU A 193 19.83 -0.61 -0.42
N LEU A 194 18.91 -1.39 0.17
CA LEU A 194 17.48 -1.16 0.05
C LEU A 194 17.03 0.12 0.76
N ALA A 195 17.57 0.41 1.95
CA ALA A 195 17.30 1.68 2.64
C ALA A 195 17.76 2.89 1.81
N HIS A 196 18.94 2.80 1.19
CA HIS A 196 19.46 3.85 0.31
C HIS A 196 18.58 4.04 -0.94
N ARG A 197 18.14 2.94 -1.57
CA ARG A 197 17.21 2.97 -2.71
C ARG A 197 15.87 3.60 -2.32
N GLY A 198 15.31 3.24 -1.17
CA GLY A 198 14.08 3.84 -0.63
C GLY A 198 14.23 5.34 -0.39
N ALA A 199 15.35 5.79 0.18
CA ALA A 199 15.62 7.23 0.40
C ALA A 199 15.71 8.00 -0.93
N ILE A 200 16.38 7.43 -1.95
CA ILE A 200 16.44 8.02 -3.29
C ILE A 200 15.04 8.12 -3.90
N ALA A 201 14.25 7.05 -3.82
CA ALA A 201 12.89 7.00 -4.36
C ALA A 201 11.96 8.01 -3.68
N TRP A 202 12.03 8.13 -2.36
CA TRP A 202 11.30 9.15 -1.62
C TRP A 202 11.67 10.56 -2.08
N GLY A 203 12.97 10.85 -2.23
CA GLY A 203 13.43 12.14 -2.76
C GLY A 203 12.93 12.42 -4.19
N LYS A 204 12.85 11.39 -5.04
CA LYS A 204 12.25 11.51 -6.39
C LYS A 204 10.75 11.85 -6.29
N LEU A 205 10.01 11.16 -5.42
CA LEU A 205 8.57 11.34 -5.25
C LEU A 205 8.24 12.73 -4.68
N VAL A 206 8.95 13.16 -3.63
CA VAL A 206 8.81 14.51 -3.04
C VAL A 206 8.94 15.59 -4.09
N ARG A 207 9.93 15.49 -4.99
CA ARG A 207 10.09 16.45 -6.09
C ARG A 207 8.99 16.34 -7.15
N ALA A 208 8.58 15.13 -7.51
CA ALA A 208 7.59 14.90 -8.55
C ALA A 208 6.18 15.36 -8.13
N VAL A 209 5.82 15.18 -6.86
CA VAL A 209 4.54 15.62 -6.29
C VAL A 209 4.60 17.05 -5.75
N GLY A 210 5.80 17.60 -5.50
CA GLY A 210 5.96 18.93 -4.93
C GLY A 210 5.66 19.00 -3.43
N LEU A 211 6.00 17.94 -2.68
CA LEU A 211 5.78 17.88 -1.24
C LEU A 211 6.73 18.81 -0.49
N ARG A 212 6.22 19.46 0.56
CA ARG A 212 7.04 20.16 1.54
C ARG A 212 7.33 19.20 2.68
N ILE A 213 8.62 18.95 2.94
CA ILE A 213 9.06 18.06 4.01
C ILE A 213 9.76 18.90 5.08
N ASP A 214 9.24 18.88 6.31
CA ASP A 214 9.87 19.54 7.44
C ASP A 214 11.14 18.78 7.86
N ALA A 215 12.29 19.44 7.70
CA ALA A 215 13.59 18.85 8.03
C ALA A 215 13.76 18.56 9.53
N GLU A 216 13.02 19.24 10.43
CA GLU A 216 13.14 19.08 11.89
C GLU A 216 12.41 17.83 12.44
N ALA A 217 11.43 17.29 11.72
CA ALA A 217 10.75 16.04 12.11
C ALA A 217 11.59 14.79 11.75
N SER A 218 12.49 14.90 10.77
CA SER A 218 13.34 13.82 10.27
C SER A 218 14.44 13.36 11.25
N THR A 219 14.71 14.11 12.31
CA THR A 219 15.83 13.87 13.27
C THR A 219 15.40 13.25 14.60
N ARG A 220 14.13 12.87 14.79
CA ARG A 220 13.71 12.21 16.03
C ARG A 220 14.09 10.73 16.03
N ILE A 221 15.33 10.45 16.42
CA ILE A 221 15.73 9.18 17.01
C ILE A 221 15.72 9.37 18.53
N PRO A 222 14.76 8.78 19.25
CA PRO A 222 15.05 8.26 20.56
C PRO A 222 14.91 6.75 20.49
N ALA A 223 16.03 6.09 20.19
CA ALA A 223 16.27 4.76 20.73
C ALA A 223 16.61 4.97 22.21
N SER A 224 15.78 4.50 23.12
CA SER A 224 16.22 4.19 24.47
C SER A 224 15.71 2.80 24.83
N LEU A 225 16.63 2.03 25.42
CA LEU A 225 16.45 0.68 25.96
C LEU A 225 15.13 0.47 26.70
#